data_AF-A0A6A8LRJ3-F1
#
_entry.id   AF-A0A6A8LRJ3-F1
#
_cell.length_a   1.000
_cell.length_b   1.000
_cell.length_c   1.000
_cell.angle_alpha   90.00
_cell.angle_beta   90.00
_cell.angle_gamma   90.00
#
_symmetry.space_group_name_H-M   'P 1'
#
loop_
_entity.id
_entity.type
_entity.pdbx_description
1 polymer ?
#
loop_
_entity_poly.entity_id
_entity_poly.type
_entity_poly.pdbx_seq_one_letter_code
_entity_poly.pdbx_strand_id
1 'polypeptide(L)'
;SNEDSTTIPSTQTQVEFIKELANELKGLGLQNVHISDESGYVFATLPSNLEDDANTKVVGFISHVDTADFNAHNVQPQIVENYDGESDIKLDEAGNFVLTTAE
;
A
#
# COMPACT_ATOMS: atom_id res chain seq x y z
N SER A 1 9.17 -6.30 6.13
CA SER A 1 9.91 -7.04 5.09
C SER A 1 10.85 -8.06 5.72
N ASN A 2 11.59 -8.86 4.95
CA ASN A 2 12.65 -9.72 5.49
C ASN A 2 13.96 -9.47 4.72
N GLU A 3 14.95 -8.89 5.39
CA GLU A 3 16.25 -8.50 4.79
C GLU A 3 17.16 -9.70 4.51
N ASP A 4 16.96 -10.83 5.21
CA ASP A 4 17.76 -12.05 5.04
C ASP A 4 17.24 -12.96 3.90
N SER A 5 16.19 -12.53 3.20
CA SER A 5 15.52 -13.36 2.20
C SER A 5 16.30 -13.45 0.88
N THR A 6 16.27 -14.63 0.26
CA THR A 6 16.82 -14.88 -1.08
C THR A 6 15.73 -14.99 -2.14
N THR A 7 14.47 -14.76 -1.79
CA THR A 7 13.31 -14.82 -2.69
C THR A 7 12.73 -13.43 -2.96
N ILE A 8 12.04 -13.29 -4.09
CA ILE A 8 11.31 -12.08 -4.45
C ILE A 8 9.85 -12.46 -4.72
N PRO A 9 8.86 -11.89 -4.00
CA PRO A 9 8.97 -11.06 -2.80
C PRO A 9 9.63 -11.80 -1.61
N SER A 10 10.07 -11.05 -0.59
CA SER A 10 10.83 -11.60 0.54
C SER A 10 9.99 -12.36 1.57
N THR A 11 8.67 -12.13 1.57
CA THR A 11 7.73 -12.76 2.51
C THR A 11 6.47 -13.27 1.81
N GLN A 12 5.88 -14.35 2.33
CA GLN A 12 4.65 -14.95 1.77
C GLN A 12 3.43 -14.01 1.87
N THR A 13 3.38 -13.17 2.91
CA THR A 13 2.31 -12.18 3.10
C THR A 13 2.29 -11.13 1.98
N GLN A 14 3.46 -10.71 1.48
CA GLN A 14 3.55 -9.83 0.31
C GLN A 14 2.95 -10.51 -0.93
N VAL A 15 3.24 -11.80 -1.15
CA VAL A 15 2.68 -12.57 -2.28
C VAL A 15 1.16 -12.66 -2.21
N GLU A 16 0.60 -12.90 -1.03
CA GLU A 16 -0.85 -12.94 -0.81
C GLU A 16 -1.50 -11.58 -1.09
N PHE A 17 -0.91 -10.50 -0.55
CA PHE A 17 -1.41 -9.15 -0.76
C PHE A 17 -1.36 -8.72 -2.24
N ILE A 18 -0.27 -9.05 -2.96
CA ILE A 18 -0.15 -8.78 -4.40
C ILE A 18 -1.25 -9.50 -5.21
N LYS A 19 -1.62 -10.73 -4.83
CA LYS A 19 -2.70 -11.49 -5.48
C LYS A 19 -4.07 -10.87 -5.22
N GLU A 20 -4.33 -10.41 -4.00
CA GLU A 20 -5.55 -9.70 -3.64
C GLU A 20 -5.66 -8.39 -4.43
N LEU A 21 -4.59 -7.59 -4.45
CA LEU A 21 -4.51 -6.36 -5.23
C LEU A 21 -4.76 -6.60 -6.72
N ALA A 22 -4.19 -7.66 -7.30
CA ALA A 22 -4.45 -8.02 -8.69
C ALA A 22 -5.94 -8.36 -8.95
N ASN A 23 -6.64 -8.94 -7.98
CA ASN A 23 -8.07 -9.21 -8.09
C ASN A 23 -8.89 -7.91 -7.99
N GLU A 24 -8.53 -7.01 -7.06
CA GLU A 24 -9.17 -5.70 -6.94
C GLU A 24 -9.01 -4.86 -8.22
N LEU A 25 -7.80 -4.81 -8.79
CA LEU A 25 -7.54 -4.07 -10.03
C LEU A 25 -8.37 -4.61 -11.20
N LYS A 26 -8.56 -5.95 -11.29
CA LYS A 26 -9.49 -6.56 -12.25
C LYS A 26 -10.94 -6.16 -11.96
N GLY A 27 -11.35 -6.16 -10.70
CA GLY A 27 -12.70 -5.74 -10.26
C GLY A 27 -13.01 -4.28 -10.59
N LEU A 28 -11.99 -3.42 -10.56
CA LEU A 28 -12.08 -2.02 -10.98
C LEU A 28 -12.09 -1.82 -12.50
N GLY A 29 -11.92 -2.89 -13.29
CA GLY A 29 -11.96 -2.85 -14.75
C GLY A 29 -10.63 -2.48 -15.43
N LEU A 30 -9.51 -2.52 -14.70
CA LEU A 30 -8.20 -2.35 -15.34
C LEU A 30 -7.88 -3.54 -16.24
N GLN A 31 -7.08 -3.27 -17.27
CA GLN A 31 -6.64 -4.25 -18.27
C GLN A 31 -5.19 -4.67 -18.05
N ASN A 32 -4.77 -5.72 -18.77
CA ASN A 32 -3.41 -6.26 -18.70
C ASN A 32 -2.94 -6.55 -17.27
N VAL A 33 -3.86 -6.98 -16.39
CA VAL A 33 -3.53 -7.25 -14.98
C VAL A 33 -2.76 -8.55 -14.86
N HIS A 34 -1.48 -8.47 -14.49
CA HIS A 34 -0.61 -9.62 -14.33
C HIS A 34 0.40 -9.40 -13.20
N ILE A 35 0.87 -10.51 -12.63
CA ILE A 35 1.92 -10.54 -11.62
C ILE A 35 3.16 -11.13 -12.28
N SER A 36 4.31 -10.48 -12.12
CA SER A 36 5.60 -11.03 -12.54
C SER A 36 6.11 -11.97 -11.46
N ASP A 37 6.23 -13.25 -11.76
CA ASP A 37 6.81 -14.24 -10.84
C ASP A 37 8.31 -13.98 -10.58
N GLU A 38 8.99 -13.28 -11.49
CA GLU A 38 10.42 -12.93 -11.35
C GLU A 38 10.65 -11.75 -10.40
N SER A 39 9.82 -10.71 -10.50
CA SER A 39 10.02 -9.47 -9.74
C SER A 39 9.04 -9.27 -8.59
N GLY A 40 7.99 -10.09 -8.49
CA GLY A 40 6.92 -9.91 -7.52
C GLY A 40 6.09 -8.64 -7.74
N TYR A 41 6.15 -8.03 -8.93
CA TYR A 41 5.38 -6.83 -9.24
C TYR A 41 4.02 -7.17 -9.81
N VAL A 42 3.00 -6.40 -9.42
CA VAL A 42 1.71 -6.36 -10.12
C VAL A 42 1.70 -5.20 -11.11
N PHE A 43 1.30 -5.49 -12.33
CA PHE A 43 1.09 -4.51 -13.38
C PHE A 43 -0.39 -4.47 -13.74
N ALA A 44 -0.87 -3.27 -14.09
CA ALA A 44 -2.21 -3.05 -14.61
C ALA A 44 -2.22 -1.79 -15.48
N THR A 45 -3.18 -1.70 -16.40
CA THR A 45 -3.36 -0.57 -17.30
C THR A 45 -4.79 -0.07 -17.21
N LEU A 46 -4.98 1.20 -16.89
CA LEU A 46 -6.25 1.88 -17.11
C LEU A 46 -6.28 2.39 -18.56
N PRO A 47 -7.23 1.96 -19.41
CA PRO A 47 -7.33 2.47 -20.77
C PRO A 47 -7.60 3.97 -20.80
N SER A 48 -7.19 4.63 -21.89
CA SER A 48 -7.57 6.02 -22.14
C SER A 48 -9.10 6.17 -22.17
N ASN A 49 -9.57 7.30 -21.67
CA ASN A 49 -10.98 7.69 -21.76
C ASN A 49 -11.25 8.69 -22.91
N LEU A 50 -10.26 8.93 -23.78
CA LEU A 50 -10.38 9.81 -24.94
C LEU A 50 -10.75 9.01 -26.20
N GLU A 51 -11.51 9.63 -27.11
CA GLU A 51 -11.86 9.03 -28.41
C GLU A 51 -10.64 8.91 -29.35
N ASP A 52 -9.70 9.87 -29.27
CA ASP A 52 -8.39 9.84 -29.95
C ASP A 52 -7.30 10.17 -28.93
N ASP A 53 -6.44 9.20 -28.64
CA ASP A 53 -5.35 9.29 -27.68
C ASP A 53 -3.96 9.18 -28.33
N ALA A 54 -3.87 9.24 -29.66
CA ALA A 54 -2.64 8.98 -30.41
C ALA A 54 -1.46 9.90 -30.01
N ASN A 55 -1.76 11.11 -29.52
CA ASN A 55 -0.77 12.10 -29.08
C ASN A 55 -0.68 12.26 -27.56
N THR A 56 -1.43 11.46 -26.80
CA THR A 56 -1.47 11.54 -25.33
C THR A 56 -0.27 10.82 -24.72
N LYS A 57 0.27 11.36 -23.63
CA LYS A 57 1.39 10.73 -22.90
C LYS A 57 0.87 9.72 -21.90
N VAL A 58 1.52 8.56 -21.85
CA VAL A 58 1.28 7.55 -20.82
C VAL A 58 2.02 7.96 -19.54
N VAL A 59 1.34 7.86 -18.40
CA VAL A 59 1.90 8.12 -17.07
C VAL A 59 1.82 6.83 -16.23
N GLY A 60 2.88 6.54 -15.48
CA GLY A 60 2.93 5.42 -14.54
C GLY A 60 2.84 5.91 -13.09
N PHE A 61 2.04 5.22 -12.28
CA PHE A 61 1.99 5.39 -10.83
C PHE A 61 2.56 4.14 -10.19
N ILE A 62 3.49 4.31 -9.25
CA ILE A 62 4.20 3.21 -8.60
C ILE A 62 4.10 3.41 -7.09
N SER A 63 3.79 2.32 -6.38
CA SER A 63 3.89 2.21 -4.93
C SER A 63 4.56 0.89 -4.59
N HIS A 64 5.19 0.83 -3.42
CA HIS A 64 5.65 -0.43 -2.85
C HIS A 64 4.56 -1.05 -1.96
N VAL A 65 4.61 -2.37 -1.76
CA VAL A 65 3.60 -3.15 -1.01
C VAL A 65 4.03 -3.55 0.39
N ASP A 66 5.30 -3.37 0.68
CA ASP A 66 5.94 -3.86 1.89
C ASP A 66 6.04 -2.76 2.96
N THR A 67 6.19 -3.19 4.22
CA THR A 67 6.40 -2.29 5.37
C THR A 67 7.84 -2.34 5.83
N ALA A 68 8.28 -1.27 6.50
CA ALA A 68 9.58 -1.23 7.18
C ALA A 68 9.78 -2.44 8.12
N ASP A 69 11.04 -2.76 8.42
CA ASP A 69 11.41 -3.87 9.31
C ASP A 69 11.15 -3.54 10.80
N PHE A 70 9.87 -3.38 11.12
CA PHE A 70 9.32 -3.14 12.45
C PHE A 70 8.08 -4.02 12.64
N ASN A 71 7.58 -4.12 13.88
CA ASN A 71 6.35 -4.86 14.14
C ASN A 71 5.17 -4.22 13.39
N ALA A 72 4.72 -4.88 12.32
CA ALA A 72 3.61 -4.48 11.47
C ALA A 72 2.49 -5.54 11.46
N HIS A 73 2.39 -6.34 12.51
CA HIS A 73 1.36 -7.38 12.65
C HIS A 73 0.23 -6.91 13.57
N ASN A 74 -0.99 -7.32 13.25
CA ASN A 74 -2.20 -6.98 14.02
C ASN A 74 -2.37 -5.47 14.27
N VAL A 75 -2.08 -4.66 13.25
CA VAL A 75 -2.23 -3.20 13.30
C VAL A 75 -3.67 -2.84 13.70
N GLN A 76 -3.83 -1.95 14.68
CA GLN A 76 -5.10 -1.42 15.14
C GLN A 76 -5.15 0.09 14.80
N PRO A 77 -5.64 0.47 13.61
CA PRO A 77 -5.69 1.87 13.22
C PRO A 77 -6.57 2.68 14.18
N GLN A 78 -6.09 3.85 14.59
CA GLN A 78 -6.86 4.81 15.38
C GLN A 78 -7.22 6.00 14.48
N ILE A 79 -8.50 6.32 14.39
CA ILE A 79 -9.00 7.42 13.58
C ILE A 79 -9.36 8.57 14.52
N VAL A 80 -8.61 9.67 14.44
CA VAL A 80 -8.87 10.90 15.20
C VAL A 80 -9.49 11.92 14.26
N GLU A 81 -10.81 12.03 14.28
CA GLU A 81 -11.54 12.99 13.45
C GLU A 81 -11.46 14.40 14.04
N ASN A 82 -11.45 15.41 13.16
CA ASN A 82 -11.45 16.83 13.55
C ASN A 82 -10.38 17.20 14.60
N TYR A 83 -9.18 16.64 14.44
CA TYR A 83 -8.04 16.94 15.31
C TYR A 83 -7.81 18.46 15.38
N ASP A 84 -7.73 19.00 16.59
CA ASP A 84 -7.60 20.44 16.86
C ASP A 84 -6.19 20.98 16.64
N GLY A 85 -5.20 20.09 16.49
CA GLY A 85 -3.80 20.44 16.35
C GLY A 85 -3.09 20.72 17.68
N GLU A 86 -3.76 20.52 18.82
CA GLU A 86 -3.23 20.85 20.15
C GLU A 86 -3.35 19.69 21.14
N SER A 87 -4.47 18.96 21.13
CA SER A 87 -4.77 17.88 22.08
C SER A 87 -3.78 16.71 21.96
N ASP A 88 -3.45 16.11 23.10
CA ASP A 88 -2.67 14.87 23.13
C ASP A 88 -3.49 13.69 22.58
N ILE A 89 -2.87 12.89 21.71
CA ILE A 89 -3.47 11.67 21.17
C ILE A 89 -2.91 10.47 21.94
N LYS A 90 -3.76 9.76 22.68
CA LYS A 90 -3.39 8.53 23.37
C LYS A 90 -3.13 7.42 22.35
N LEU A 91 -1.97 6.79 22.43
CA LEU A 91 -1.56 5.69 21.54
C LEU A 91 -1.88 4.32 22.14
N ASP A 92 -2.12 4.24 23.44
CA ASP A 92 -2.58 3.05 24.16
C ASP A 92 -3.84 3.34 25.00
N GLU A 93 -4.59 2.28 25.35
CA GLU A 93 -5.82 2.41 26.14
C GLU A 93 -5.57 3.00 27.54
N ALA A 94 -4.42 2.68 28.14
CA ALA A 94 -4.05 3.15 29.47
C ALA A 94 -3.51 4.60 29.48
N GLY A 95 -3.20 5.17 28.31
CA GLY A 95 -2.66 6.52 28.18
C GLY A 95 -1.21 6.68 28.66
N ASN A 96 -0.41 5.61 28.67
CA ASN A 96 1.01 5.68 28.97
C ASN A 96 1.82 6.23 27.79
N PHE A 97 1.31 6.04 26.58
CA PHE A 97 1.92 6.54 25.35
C PHE A 97 1.01 7.59 24.75
N VAL A 98 1.55 8.79 24.56
CA VAL A 98 0.84 9.90 23.93
C VAL A 98 1.67 10.48 22.80
N LEU A 99 1.01 10.79 21.69
CA LEU A 99 1.53 11.69 20.68
C LEU A 99 1.11 13.09 21.08
N THR A 100 2.08 13.89 21.50
CA THR A 100 1.89 15.27 21.94
C THR A 100 2.54 16.24 20.96
N THR A 101 2.03 17.46 20.89
CA THR A 101 2.59 18.54 20.07
C THR A 101 3.66 19.35 20.81
N ALA A 102 3.78 19.17 22.13
CA ALA A 102 4.82 19.79 22.94
C ALA A 102 6.19 19.11 22.70
N GLU A 103 7.26 19.92 22.63
CA GLU A 103 8.66 19.43 22.68
C GLU A 103 9.04 18.88 24.05
#